data_AF-A0A1W1VED7-F1
#
_entry.id   AF-A0A1W1VED7-F1
#
_cell.length_a   1.000
_cell.length_b   1.000
_cell.length_c   1.000
_cell.angle_alpha   90.00
_cell.angle_beta   90.00
_cell.angle_gamma   90.00
#
_symmetry.space_group_name_H-M   'P 1'
#
loop_
_entity.id
_entity.type
_entity.pdbx_description
1 polymer ?
#
loop_
_entity_poly.entity_id
_entity_poly.type
_entity_poly.pdbx_seq_one_letter_code
_entity_poly.pdbx_strand_id
1 'polypeptide(L)'
;MTDPLSCAVTFPAPGRIPYPGGCVLEPGPYALDYLLKWRADVTVAGQVHRDTPVFPLLRELLSDPGKYGLTHAQAGEARDRFLTLAGQALAAEGGQPTWLEREFKR
;
A
#
# COMPACT_ATOMS: atom_id res chain seq x y z
N MET A 1 -11.02 27.98 -10.04
CA MET A 1 -10.03 27.64 -8.99
C MET A 1 -10.17 26.16 -8.72
N THR A 2 -9.36 25.34 -9.40
CA THR A 2 -9.36 23.88 -9.23
C THR A 2 -8.10 23.58 -8.44
N ASP A 3 -8.26 23.16 -7.18
CA ASP A 3 -7.13 22.79 -6.32
C ASP A 3 -6.40 21.57 -6.94
N PRO A 4 -5.11 21.68 -7.30
CA PRO A 4 -4.44 20.66 -8.10
C PRO A 4 -3.84 19.49 -7.30
N LEU A 5 -4.02 19.35 -5.97
CA LEU A 5 -3.18 18.40 -5.20
C LEU A 5 -3.89 17.61 -4.09
N SER A 6 -5.22 17.55 -4.10
CA SER A 6 -5.93 16.65 -3.17
C SER A 6 -5.84 15.20 -3.66
N CYS A 7 -4.78 14.49 -3.25
CA CYS A 7 -4.69 13.04 -3.44
C CYS A 7 -5.96 12.40 -2.89
N ALA A 8 -6.79 11.85 -3.78
CA ALA A 8 -8.08 11.28 -3.39
C ALA A 8 -7.93 10.08 -2.45
N VAL A 9 -6.75 9.46 -2.42
CA VAL A 9 -6.39 8.42 -1.47
C VAL A 9 -5.05 8.76 -0.81
N THR A 10 -5.01 8.80 0.52
CA THR A 10 -3.80 9.05 1.30
C THR A 10 -3.64 8.05 2.43
N PHE A 11 -2.40 7.68 2.70
CA PHE A 11 -1.99 6.79 3.80
C PHE A 11 -0.51 7.09 4.11
N PRO A 12 -0.04 6.83 5.35
CA PRO A 12 1.34 7.06 5.73
C PRO A 12 2.31 6.12 5.01
N ALA A 13 3.61 6.38 5.07
CA ALA A 13 4.60 5.37 4.69
C ALA A 13 4.64 4.26 5.76
N PRO A 14 4.85 2.98 5.38
CA PRO A 14 5.09 1.92 6.35
C PRO A 14 6.36 2.26 7.15
N GLY A 15 6.27 2.13 8.46
CA GLY A 15 7.40 2.31 9.37
C GLY A 15 8.39 1.15 9.32
N ARG A 16 9.23 1.05 10.35
CA ARG A 16 10.16 -0.08 10.50
C ARG A 16 9.40 -1.40 10.52
N ILE A 17 9.78 -2.34 9.68
CA ILE A 17 9.22 -3.68 9.65
C ILE A 17 9.72 -4.44 10.89
N PRO A 18 8.84 -4.95 11.75
CA PRO A 18 9.21 -5.56 13.03
C PRO A 18 9.73 -6.98 12.82
N TYR A 19 10.89 -7.13 12.18
CA TYR A 19 11.51 -8.43 11.95
C TYR A 19 11.90 -9.09 13.28
N PRO A 20 11.31 -10.23 13.67
CA PRO A 20 11.51 -10.83 14.99
C PRO A 20 12.90 -11.42 15.21
N GLY A 21 13.68 -11.60 14.13
CA GLY A 21 14.97 -12.28 14.18
C GLY A 21 14.82 -13.79 14.38
N GLY A 22 15.42 -14.57 13.51
CA GLY A 22 15.45 -16.03 13.65
C GLY A 22 16.23 -16.69 12.51
N CYS A 23 16.88 -17.81 12.78
CA CYS A 23 17.70 -18.53 11.79
C CYS A 23 16.92 -19.15 10.62
N VAL A 24 15.58 -19.02 10.60
CA VAL A 24 14.69 -19.74 9.67
C VAL A 24 13.95 -18.80 8.72
N LEU A 25 13.75 -17.54 9.10
CA LEU A 25 13.01 -16.59 8.27
C LEU A 25 13.99 -15.75 7.45
N GLU A 26 13.74 -15.65 6.15
CA GLU A 26 14.45 -14.67 5.33
C GLU A 26 13.78 -13.30 5.48
N PRO A 27 14.53 -12.20 5.67
CA PRO A 27 13.97 -10.89 5.98
C PRO A 27 13.12 -10.32 4.83
N GLY A 28 13.51 -10.55 3.57
CA GLY A 28 12.77 -10.09 2.39
C GLY A 28 11.35 -10.69 2.26
N PRO A 29 11.18 -12.03 2.24
CA PRO A 29 9.87 -12.67 2.21
C PRO A 29 8.99 -12.32 3.42
N TYR A 30 9.59 -12.18 4.60
CA TYR A 30 8.87 -11.69 5.78
C TYR A 30 8.35 -10.27 5.60
N ALA A 31 9.21 -9.37 5.12
CA ALA A 31 8.85 -7.99 4.85
C ALA A 31 7.71 -7.89 3.82
N LEU A 32 7.73 -8.73 2.78
CA LEU A 32 6.63 -8.82 1.82
C LEU A 32 5.32 -9.22 2.50
N ASP A 33 5.30 -10.33 3.24
CA ASP A 33 4.09 -10.80 3.95
C ASP A 33 3.56 -9.75 4.93
N TYR A 34 4.44 -9.09 5.66
CA TYR A 34 4.10 -7.99 6.56
C TYR A 34 3.43 -6.84 5.79
N LEU A 35 4.02 -6.38 4.68
CA LEU A 35 3.48 -5.26 3.89
C LEU A 35 2.13 -5.58 3.24
N LEU A 36 1.86 -6.84 2.89
CA LEU A 36 0.56 -7.27 2.36
C LEU A 36 -0.56 -7.24 3.42
N LYS A 37 -0.19 -7.31 4.70
CA LYS A 37 -1.11 -7.27 5.85
C LYS A 37 -1.06 -5.96 6.62
N TRP A 38 -0.12 -5.07 6.27
CA TRP A 38 0.14 -3.83 6.98
C TRP A 38 -1.10 -2.93 6.99
N ARG A 39 -1.37 -2.36 8.18
CA ARG A 39 -2.56 -1.57 8.49
C ARG A 39 -2.15 -0.15 8.82
N ALA A 40 -2.94 0.80 8.34
CA ALA A 40 -2.77 2.21 8.65
C ALA A 40 -4.12 2.94 8.52
N ASP A 41 -4.16 4.17 9.01
CA ASP A 41 -5.27 5.06 8.71
C ASP A 41 -5.17 5.49 7.24
N VAL A 42 -6.22 5.23 6.47
CA VAL A 42 -6.32 5.56 5.04
C VAL A 42 -7.44 6.56 4.85
N THR A 43 -7.18 7.68 4.18
CA THR A 43 -8.24 8.60 3.76
C THR A 43 -8.61 8.30 2.32
N VAL A 44 -9.88 8.07 2.03
CA VAL A 44 -10.44 7.83 0.69
C VAL A 44 -11.53 8.85 0.43
N ALA A 45 -11.38 9.67 -0.60
CA ALA A 45 -12.32 10.75 -0.96
C ALA A 45 -12.72 11.65 0.23
N GLY A 46 -11.79 11.91 1.15
CA GLY A 46 -12.03 12.70 2.37
C GLY A 46 -12.60 11.93 3.56
N GLN A 47 -12.94 10.66 3.39
CA GLN A 47 -13.38 9.77 4.48
C GLN A 47 -12.20 9.00 5.08
N VAL A 48 -12.06 9.03 6.39
CA VAL A 48 -11.00 8.29 7.10
C VAL A 48 -11.45 6.86 7.42
N HIS A 49 -10.68 5.89 6.94
CA HIS A 49 -10.76 4.46 7.25
C HIS A 49 -9.62 4.13 8.23
N ARG A 50 -9.95 4.00 9.52
CA ARG A 50 -8.96 3.74 10.57
C ARG A 50 -8.50 2.30 10.56
N ASP A 51 -7.24 2.08 10.94
CA ASP A 51 -6.63 0.74 11.08
C ASP A 51 -7.00 -0.19 9.91
N THR A 52 -6.83 0.28 8.68
CA THR A 52 -7.32 -0.43 7.48
C THR A 52 -6.15 -1.13 6.79
N PRO A 53 -6.30 -2.40 6.37
CA PRO A 53 -5.24 -3.08 5.65
C PRO A 53 -5.09 -2.45 4.27
N VAL A 54 -3.96 -1.79 4.04
CA VAL A 54 -3.79 -0.86 2.90
C VAL A 54 -3.78 -1.62 1.58
N PHE A 55 -3.04 -2.73 1.48
CA PHE A 55 -2.96 -3.51 0.26
C PHE A 55 -4.32 -4.11 -0.18
N PRO A 56 -5.10 -4.79 0.69
CA PRO A 56 -6.45 -5.24 0.34
C PRO A 56 -7.39 -4.11 -0.08
N LEU A 57 -7.36 -2.97 0.62
CA LEU A 57 -8.17 -1.82 0.26
C LEU A 57 -7.82 -1.34 -1.15
N LEU A 58 -6.54 -1.18 -1.48
CA LEU A 58 -6.11 -0.75 -2.81
C LEU A 58 -6.57 -1.70 -3.91
N ARG A 59 -6.59 -3.01 -3.67
CA ARG A 59 -7.15 -3.99 -4.62
C ARG A 59 -8.64 -3.76 -4.84
N GLU A 60 -9.40 -3.48 -3.79
CA GLU A 60 -10.82 -3.11 -3.94
C GLU A 60 -10.99 -1.80 -4.71
N LEU A 61 -10.21 -0.76 -4.40
CA LEU A 61 -10.28 0.53 -5.10
C LEU A 61 -9.96 0.40 -6.60
N LEU A 62 -9.03 -0.48 -6.96
CA LEU A 62 -8.69 -0.76 -8.36
C LEU A 62 -9.77 -1.57 -9.08
N SER A 63 -10.45 -2.47 -8.36
CA SER A 63 -11.49 -3.33 -8.93
C SER A 63 -12.80 -2.59 -9.15
N ASP A 64 -13.22 -1.74 -8.21
CA ASP A 64 -14.44 -0.93 -8.30
C ASP A 64 -14.20 0.44 -7.65
N PRO A 65 -13.54 1.38 -8.37
CA PRO A 65 -13.31 2.72 -7.85
C PRO A 65 -14.60 3.51 -7.65
N GLY A 66 -15.66 3.19 -8.42
CA GLY A 66 -16.96 3.86 -8.36
C GLY A 66 -17.66 3.69 -7.02
N LYS A 67 -17.54 2.52 -6.39
CA LYS A 67 -18.01 2.25 -5.02
C LYS A 67 -17.47 3.25 -3.98
N TYR A 68 -16.30 3.84 -4.24
CA TYR A 68 -15.61 4.76 -3.35
C TYR A 68 -15.62 6.21 -3.85
N GLY A 69 -16.39 6.52 -4.90
CA GLY A 69 -16.43 7.85 -5.49
C GLY A 69 -15.11 8.25 -6.18
N LEU A 70 -14.29 7.27 -6.57
CA LEU A 70 -13.01 7.48 -7.24
C LEU A 70 -13.11 7.22 -8.74
N THR A 71 -12.15 7.77 -9.47
CA THR A 71 -11.82 7.36 -10.83
C THR A 71 -10.77 6.26 -10.84
N HIS A 72 -10.68 5.50 -11.93
CA HIS A 72 -9.60 4.53 -12.12
C HIS A 72 -8.20 5.16 -12.04
N ALA A 73 -8.05 6.41 -12.52
CA ALA A 73 -6.78 7.13 -12.44
C ALA A 73 -6.37 7.38 -10.98
N GLN A 74 -7.29 7.86 -10.14
CA GLN A 74 -7.04 8.11 -8.71
C GLN A 74 -6.71 6.82 -7.94
N ALA A 75 -7.39 5.71 -8.26
CA ALA A 75 -7.07 4.40 -7.69
C ALA A 75 -5.68 3.91 -8.14
N GLY A 76 -5.31 4.17 -9.41
CA GLY A 76 -3.97 3.91 -9.95
C GLY A 76 -2.88 4.70 -9.23
N GLU A 77 -3.07 6.00 -9.03
CA GLU A 77 -2.13 6.85 -8.28
C GLU A 77 -1.92 6.36 -6.84
N ALA A 78 -2.99 5.88 -6.19
CA ALA A 78 -2.93 5.28 -4.86
C ALA A 78 -2.07 4.01 -4.86
N ARG A 79 -2.24 3.13 -5.86
CA ARG A 79 -1.39 1.95 -6.06
C ARG A 79 0.06 2.33 -6.27
N ASP A 80 0.36 3.27 -7.17
CA ASP A 80 1.73 3.65 -7.50
C ASP A 80 2.45 4.28 -6.30
N ARG A 81 1.72 5.05 -5.48
CA ARG A 81 2.23 5.54 -4.18
C ARG A 81 2.54 4.40 -3.22
N PHE A 82 1.65 3.42 -3.09
CA PHE A 82 1.91 2.25 -2.25
C PHE A 82 3.14 1.47 -2.72
N LEU A 83 3.25 1.18 -4.03
CA LEU A 83 4.40 0.49 -4.60
C LEU A 83 5.71 1.25 -4.33
N THR A 84 5.68 2.59 -4.40
CA THR A 84 6.83 3.42 -4.07
C THR A 84 7.22 3.30 -2.59
N LEU A 85 6.28 3.55 -1.68
CA LEU A 85 6.56 3.61 -0.24
C LEU A 85 6.85 2.23 0.35
N ALA A 86 6.02 1.24 0.06
CA ALA A 86 6.20 -0.13 0.51
C ALA A 86 7.39 -0.81 -0.20
N GLY A 87 7.66 -0.47 -1.47
CA GLY A 87 8.83 -0.95 -2.19
C GLY A 87 10.15 -0.49 -1.56
N GLN A 88 10.22 0.76 -1.10
CA GLN A 88 11.37 1.27 -0.35
C GLN A 88 11.56 0.50 0.98
N ALA A 89 10.49 0.29 1.74
CA ALA A 89 10.54 -0.48 2.98
C ALA A 89 10.94 -1.95 2.74
N LEU A 90 10.42 -2.57 1.68
CA LEU A 90 10.77 -3.94 1.29
C LEU A 90 12.25 -4.07 0.89
N ALA A 91 12.75 -3.11 0.09
CA ALA A 91 14.14 -3.10 -0.34
C ALA A 91 15.11 -2.93 0.84
N ALA A 92 14.74 -2.16 1.86
CA ALA A 92 15.53 -1.99 3.07
C ALA A 92 15.72 -3.31 3.85
N GLU A 93 14.77 -4.25 3.75
CA GLU A 93 14.84 -5.58 4.37
C GLU A 93 15.40 -6.65 3.40
N GLY A 94 15.94 -6.25 2.24
CA GLY A 94 16.53 -7.16 1.24
C GLY A 94 15.53 -7.82 0.29
N GLY A 95 14.27 -7.38 0.27
CA GLY A 95 13.29 -7.82 -0.73
C GLY A 95 13.36 -7.03 -2.03
N GLN A 96 12.65 -7.49 -3.07
CA GLN A 96 12.59 -6.79 -4.36
C GLN A 96 11.23 -6.07 -4.52
N PRO A 97 11.20 -4.77 -4.86
CA PRO A 97 9.95 -4.03 -5.11
C PRO A 97 9.03 -4.71 -6.14
N THR A 98 9.61 -5.38 -7.13
CA THR A 98 8.89 -6.14 -8.16
C THR A 98 8.04 -7.28 -7.59
N TRP A 99 8.32 -7.76 -6.38
CA TRP A 99 7.47 -8.74 -5.70
C TRP A 99 6.12 -8.14 -5.32
N LEU A 100 6.09 -6.91 -4.78
CA LEU A 100 4.84 -6.20 -4.47
C LEU A 100 4.02 -5.93 -5.73
N GLU A 101 4.67 -5.52 -6.83
CA GLU A 101 4.01 -5.28 -8.11
C GLU A 101 3.30 -6.54 -8.64
N ARG A 102 3.88 -7.72 -8.43
CA ARG A 102 3.29 -9.00 -8.85
C ARG A 102 2.03 -9.34 -8.05
N GLU A 103 1.96 -8.96 -6.78
CA GLU A 103 0.78 -9.24 -5.95
C GLU A 103 -0.46 -8.45 -6.40
N PHE A 104 -0.29 -7.30 -7.07
CA PHE A 104 -1.40 -6.59 -7.72
C PHE A 104 -1.85 -7.20 -9.06
N LYS A 105 -1.07 -8.09 -9.65
CA LYS A 105 -1.38 -8.78 -10.91
C LYS A 105 -2.01 -10.17 -10.69
N ARG A 106 -2.08 -10.61 -9.43
CA ARG A 106 -2.69 -11.86 -9.00
C ARG A 106 -4.18 -11.72 -8.71
#